data_AF-A0A973BQ70-F1
#
_entry.id   AF-A0A973BQ70-F1
#
_cell.length_a   1.000
_cell.length_b   1.000
_cell.length_c   1.000
_cell.angle_alpha   90.00
_cell.angle_beta   90.00
_cell.angle_gamma   90.00
#
_symmetry.space_group_name_H-M   'P 1'
#
loop_
_entity.id
_entity.type
_entity.pdbx_description
1 polymer ?
#
loop_
_entity_poly.entity_id
_entity_poly.type
_entity_poly.pdbx_seq_one_letter_code
_entity_poly.pdbx_strand_id
1 'polypeptide(L)'
;MNIIRTLFIFSLLAITSACSSYNTYSSGQMTTEPVSYLYFSGNITDAEVSIDGAPAFLVTKAGPKQQYKVTPGKHTIIVTKRGQVVVQRDVLLGDDHEKEINIPQ
;
A
#
# COMPACT_ATOMS: atom_id res chain seq x y z
N MET A 1 50.98 12.93 49.34
CA MET A 1 50.87 12.25 48.03
C MET A 1 49.41 11.82 47.75
N ASN A 2 48.44 12.71 48.04
CA ASN A 2 47.01 12.32 48.10
C ASN A 2 46.12 13.19 47.19
N ILE A 3 46.59 14.40 46.81
CA ILE A 3 45.86 15.36 45.97
C ILE A 3 45.82 14.93 44.49
N ILE A 4 46.90 14.34 43.98
CA ILE A 4 46.93 13.79 42.61
C ILE A 4 46.02 12.55 42.50
N ARG A 5 45.95 11.74 43.57
CA ARG A 5 45.03 10.60 43.64
C ARG A 5 43.56 11.04 43.69
N THR A 6 43.23 12.09 44.45
CA THR A 6 41.84 12.60 44.49
C THR A 6 41.41 13.28 43.20
N LEU A 7 42.31 13.96 42.47
CA LEU A 7 42.02 14.53 41.16
C LEU A 7 41.72 13.44 40.10
N PHE A 8 42.44 12.32 40.14
CA PHE A 8 42.18 11.19 39.25
C PHE A 8 40.81 10.53 39.51
N ILE A 9 40.42 10.42 40.78
CA ILE A 9 39.13 9.83 41.18
C ILE A 9 37.96 10.73 40.75
N PHE A 10 38.11 12.05 40.85
CA PHE A 10 37.08 13.00 40.40
C PHE A 10 36.92 13.02 38.88
N SER A 11 38.02 12.90 38.12
CA SER A 11 37.97 12.83 36.65
C SER A 11 37.32 11.55 36.13
N LEU A 12 37.39 10.44 36.87
CA LEU A 12 36.81 9.16 36.46
C LEU A 12 35.29 9.10 36.67
N LEU A 13 34.76 9.89 37.61
CA LEU A 13 33.33 9.92 37.94
C LEU A 13 32.48 10.74 36.93
N ALA A 14 33.12 11.58 36.11
CA ALA A 14 32.44 12.45 35.15
C ALA A 14 32.06 11.75 33.83
N ILE A 15 32.55 10.53 33.58
CA ILE A 15 32.40 9.84 32.29
C ILE A 15 31.19 8.88 32.27
N THR A 16 30.58 8.59 33.43
CA THR A 16 29.50 7.59 33.54
C THR A 16 28.09 8.14 33.40
N SER A 17 27.89 9.46 33.27
CA SER A 17 26.57 10.10 33.16
C SER A 17 26.07 10.32 31.73
N ALA A 18 26.81 9.89 30.71
CA ALA A 18 26.46 10.12 29.29
C ALA A 18 25.67 8.96 28.61
N CYS A 19 25.45 7.83 29.28
CA CYS A 19 24.74 6.68 28.69
C CYS A 19 23.38 6.42 29.36
N SER A 20 22.45 7.37 29.29
CA SER A 20 21.03 7.08 29.59
C SER A 20 20.07 8.01 28.85
N SER A 21 20.26 8.16 27.53
CA SER A 21 19.25 8.76 26.65
C SER A 21 18.98 7.85 25.46
N TYR A 22 18.56 6.61 25.75
CA TYR A 22 17.87 5.79 24.75
C TYR A 22 16.40 5.64 25.16
N ASN A 23 15.68 6.76 25.29
CA ASN A 23 14.24 6.75 25.08
C ASN A 23 13.99 6.67 23.57
N THR A 24 14.37 5.55 22.98
CA THR A 24 13.88 5.20 21.64
C THR A 24 12.50 4.63 21.88
N TYR A 25 11.49 5.49 21.82
CA TYR A 25 10.15 5.03 21.50
C TYR A 25 10.27 4.33 20.14
N SER A 26 10.39 3.01 20.16
CA SER A 26 10.12 2.19 19.00
C SER A 26 8.61 2.24 18.80
N SER A 27 8.08 3.39 18.37
CA SER A 27 6.82 3.42 17.66
C SER A 27 7.09 2.62 16.39
N GLY A 28 6.87 1.31 16.45
CA GLY A 28 6.95 0.42 15.30
C GLY A 28 6.21 1.13 14.18
N GLN A 29 6.93 1.48 13.12
CA GLN A 29 6.32 2.19 12.01
C GLN A 29 5.21 1.28 11.52
N MET A 30 3.96 1.72 11.66
CA MET A 30 2.84 1.07 10.98
C MET A 30 3.05 1.36 9.50
N THR A 31 3.80 0.50 8.82
CA THR A 31 3.88 0.50 7.37
C THR A 31 2.46 0.34 6.86
N THR A 32 1.94 1.36 6.19
CA THR A 32 0.61 1.31 5.58
C THR A 32 0.53 0.09 4.68
N GLU A 33 -0.56 -0.67 4.76
CA GLU A 33 -0.76 -1.80 3.87
C GLU A 33 -0.70 -1.32 2.42
N PRO A 34 0.12 -1.97 1.58
CA PRO A 34 0.32 -1.53 0.22
C PRO A 34 -0.99 -1.72 -0.56
N VAL A 35 -1.29 -0.77 -1.43
CA VAL A 35 -2.60 -0.65 -2.10
C VAL A 35 -2.43 -0.29 -3.56
N SER A 36 -3.25 -0.88 -4.43
CA SER A 36 -3.32 -0.51 -5.84
C SER A 36 -4.76 -0.19 -6.24
N TYR A 37 -4.92 0.42 -7.41
CA TYR A 37 -6.22 0.90 -7.88
C TYR A 37 -6.51 0.47 -9.31
N LEU A 38 -7.77 0.13 -9.56
CA LEU A 38 -8.32 -0.07 -10.89
C LEU A 38 -9.38 0.99 -11.17
N TYR A 39 -9.51 1.41 -12.43
CA TYR A 39 -10.68 2.16 -12.87
C TYR A 39 -11.13 1.69 -14.26
N PHE A 40 -12.43 1.86 -14.53
CA PHE A 40 -13.04 1.43 -15.78
C PHE A 40 -13.35 2.63 -16.67
N SER A 41 -13.16 2.47 -17.98
CA SER A 41 -13.45 3.47 -19.00
C SER A 41 -14.18 2.85 -20.18
N GLY A 42 -14.55 3.66 -21.18
CA GLY A 42 -15.29 3.18 -22.36
C GLY A 42 -16.78 2.99 -22.10
N ASN A 43 -17.38 1.92 -22.65
CA ASN A 43 -18.82 1.66 -22.57
C ASN A 43 -19.19 0.84 -21.31
N ILE A 44 -19.43 1.52 -20.20
CA ILE A 44 -19.77 0.91 -18.90
C ILE A 44 -21.24 0.44 -18.77
N THR A 45 -22.11 0.74 -19.74
CA THR A 45 -23.53 0.36 -19.66
C THR A 45 -23.69 -1.16 -19.60
N ASP A 46 -24.43 -1.67 -18.61
CA ASP A 46 -24.63 -3.10 -18.34
C ASP A 46 -23.32 -3.90 -18.14
N ALA A 47 -22.24 -3.23 -17.72
CA ALA A 47 -20.97 -3.90 -17.46
C ALA A 47 -20.91 -4.48 -16.04
N GLU A 48 -20.78 -5.80 -15.97
CA GLU A 48 -20.54 -6.57 -14.76
C GLU A 48 -19.08 -6.98 -14.70
N VAL A 49 -18.40 -6.71 -13.59
CA VAL A 49 -16.97 -6.97 -13.42
C VAL A 49 -16.75 -7.97 -12.29
N SER A 50 -15.94 -8.99 -12.56
CA SER A 50 -15.35 -9.87 -11.56
C SER A 50 -13.83 -9.69 -11.53
N ILE A 51 -13.28 -9.68 -10.32
CA ILE A 51 -11.84 -9.59 -10.05
C ILE A 51 -11.45 -10.86 -9.29
N ASP A 52 -10.50 -11.62 -9.82
CA ASP A 52 -9.99 -12.87 -9.23
C ASP A 52 -11.08 -13.91 -8.89
N GLY A 53 -12.16 -13.94 -9.68
CA GLY A 53 -13.29 -14.85 -9.46
C GLY A 53 -14.20 -14.45 -8.30
N ALA A 54 -14.01 -13.27 -7.69
CA ALA A 54 -14.95 -12.72 -6.72
C ALA A 54 -16.31 -12.42 -7.37
N PRO A 55 -17.40 -12.33 -6.58
CA PRO A 55 -18.74 -12.00 -7.10
C PRO A 55 -18.74 -10.74 -7.97
N ALA A 56 -19.44 -10.82 -9.09
CA ALA A 56 -19.48 -9.72 -10.05
C ALA A 56 -20.24 -8.51 -9.48
N PHE A 57 -19.79 -7.30 -9.84
CA PHE A 57 -20.44 -6.05 -9.49
C PHE A 57 -20.68 -5.18 -10.73
N LEU A 58 -21.72 -4.34 -10.68
CA LEU A 58 -22.03 -3.41 -11.76
C LEU A 58 -21.12 -2.18 -11.70
N VAL A 59 -20.53 -1.79 -12.84
CA VAL A 59 -19.80 -0.52 -12.97
C VAL A 59 -20.79 0.61 -13.21
N THR A 60 -20.94 1.50 -12.23
CA THR A 60 -21.93 2.60 -12.29
C THR A 60 -21.34 3.93 -12.74
N LYS A 61 -20.02 4.10 -12.66
CA LYS A 61 -19.31 5.33 -13.04
C LYS A 61 -17.97 4.98 -13.71
N ALA A 62 -17.58 5.79 -14.68
CA ALA A 62 -16.33 5.63 -15.43
C ALA A 62 -15.29 6.68 -15.02
N GLY A 63 -14.03 6.35 -15.29
CA GLY A 63 -12.89 7.25 -15.22
C GLY A 63 -12.13 7.22 -13.90
N PRO A 64 -10.99 7.93 -13.82
CA PRO A 64 -10.04 7.85 -12.72
C PRO A 64 -10.56 8.39 -11.38
N LYS A 65 -11.71 9.08 -11.38
CA LYS A 65 -12.37 9.51 -10.14
C LYS A 65 -13.16 8.39 -9.46
N GLN A 66 -13.43 7.30 -10.17
CA GLN A 66 -14.09 6.11 -9.64
C GLN A 66 -13.10 4.94 -9.63
N GLN A 67 -12.35 4.86 -8.54
CA GLN A 67 -11.34 3.82 -8.35
C GLN A 67 -11.87 2.67 -7.50
N TYR A 68 -11.35 1.49 -7.79
CA TYR A 68 -11.59 0.25 -7.06
C TYR A 68 -10.28 -0.18 -6.42
N LYS A 69 -10.29 -0.26 -5.08
CA LYS A 69 -9.13 -0.67 -4.30
C LYS A 69 -8.90 -2.17 -4.51
N VAL A 70 -7.66 -2.53 -4.84
CA VAL A 70 -7.19 -3.92 -4.92
C VAL A 70 -5.84 -4.03 -4.23
N THR A 71 -5.45 -5.26 -3.87
CA THR A 71 -4.09 -5.51 -3.40
C THR A 71 -3.09 -5.32 -4.55
N PRO A 72 -1.82 -5.00 -4.28
CA PRO A 72 -0.78 -5.15 -5.29
C PRO A 72 -0.60 -6.62 -5.66
N GLY A 73 -0.24 -6.89 -6.92
CA GLY A 73 -0.05 -8.25 -7.42
C GLY A 73 -0.69 -8.49 -8.77
N LYS A 74 -0.78 -9.77 -9.13
CA LYS A 74 -1.43 -10.22 -10.36
C LYS A 74 -2.92 -10.38 -10.11
N HIS A 75 -3.73 -9.77 -10.98
CA HIS A 75 -5.19 -9.85 -10.95
C HIS A 75 -5.76 -10.29 -12.29
N THR A 76 -6.79 -11.12 -12.24
CA THR A 76 -7.59 -11.49 -13.42
C THR A 76 -8.88 -10.67 -13.42
N ILE A 77 -9.04 -9.82 -14.43
CA ILE A 77 -10.22 -8.97 -14.60
C ILE A 77 -11.09 -9.53 -15.71
N ILE A 78 -12.35 -9.83 -15.39
CA ILE A 78 -13.35 -10.30 -16.34
C ILE A 78 -14.48 -9.29 -16.35
N VAL A 79 -14.79 -8.76 -17.53
CA VAL A 79 -15.93 -7.89 -17.76
C VAL A 79 -16.93 -8.61 -18.66
N THR A 80 -18.16 -8.70 -18.18
CA THR A 80 -19.28 -9.34 -18.85
C THR A 80 -20.35 -8.30 -19.17
N LYS A 81 -20.93 -8.38 -20.36
CA LYS A 81 -22.12 -7.59 -20.74
C LYS A 81 -23.18 -8.56 -21.23
N ARG A 82 -24.38 -8.52 -20.61
CA ARG A 82 -25.51 -9.38 -20.96
C ARG A 82 -25.14 -10.87 -21.03
N GLY A 83 -24.33 -11.32 -20.07
CA GLY A 83 -23.84 -12.71 -19.98
C GLY A 83 -22.68 -13.07 -20.92
N GLN A 84 -22.17 -12.15 -21.76
CA GLN A 84 -21.02 -12.39 -22.64
C GLN A 84 -19.76 -11.69 -22.14
N VAL A 85 -18.64 -12.41 -22.10
CA VAL A 85 -17.34 -11.84 -21.75
C VAL A 85 -16.87 -10.92 -22.87
N VAL A 86 -16.69 -9.63 -22.55
CA VAL A 86 -16.23 -8.59 -23.49
C VAL A 86 -14.78 -8.16 -23.22
N VAL A 87 -14.30 -8.36 -21.99
CA VAL A 87 -12.90 -8.14 -21.61
C VAL A 87 -12.47 -9.26 -20.67
N GLN A 88 -11.31 -9.84 -20.95
CA GLN A 88 -10.61 -10.73 -20.03
C GLN A 88 -9.12 -10.36 -20.06
N ARG A 89 -8.56 -9.95 -18.92
CA ARG A 89 -7.19 -9.45 -18.83
C ARG A 89 -6.53 -9.88 -17.54
N ASP A 90 -5.29 -10.32 -17.67
CA ASP A 90 -4.36 -10.42 -16.55
C ASP A 90 -3.60 -9.09 -16.42
N VAL A 91 -3.63 -8.48 -15.24
CA VAL A 91 -2.93 -7.22 -14.94
C VAL A 91 -1.99 -7.43 -13.76
N LEU A 92 -0.81 -6.83 -13.83
CA LEU A 92 0.14 -6.78 -12.72
C LEU A 92 0.17 -5.35 -12.17
N LEU A 93 -0.12 -5.20 -10.89
CA LEU A 93 -0.18 -3.93 -10.18
C LEU A 93 0.92 -3.86 -9.12
N GLY A 94 1.71 -2.78 -9.17
CA GLY A 94 2.64 -2.43 -8.10
C GLY A 94 1.94 -1.65 -6.99
N ASP A 95 2.64 -1.45 -5.88
CA ASP A 95 2.16 -0.60 -4.80
C ASP A 95 1.93 0.83 -5.30
N ASP A 96 0.79 1.41 -4.93
CA ASP A 96 0.26 2.72 -5.36
C ASP A 96 0.06 2.88 -6.88
N HIS A 97 0.08 1.77 -7.65
CA HIS A 97 -0.18 1.83 -9.08
C HIS A 97 -1.67 1.85 -9.39
N GLU A 98 -2.01 2.63 -10.42
CA GLU A 98 -3.34 2.67 -11.00
C GLU A 98 -3.36 1.99 -12.38
N LYS A 99 -4.47 1.31 -12.70
CA LYS A 99 -4.66 0.71 -14.02
C LYS A 99 -6.07 0.92 -14.57
N GLU A 100 -6.08 1.40 -15.81
CA GLU A 100 -7.28 1.50 -16.62
C GLU A 100 -7.67 0.15 -17.24
N ILE A 101 -8.96 -0.18 -17.16
CA ILE A 101 -9.59 -1.25 -17.92
C ILE A 101 -10.63 -0.63 -18.86
N ASN A 102 -10.26 -0.45 -20.12
CA ASN A 102 -11.18 0.07 -21.14
C ASN A 102 -12.17 -1.01 -21.61
N ILE A 103 -13.47 -0.72 -21.47
CA ILE A 103 -14.56 -1.60 -21.90
C ILE A 103 -14.98 -1.20 -23.33
N PRO A 104 -14.89 -2.12 -24.31
CA PRO A 104 -15.24 -1.84 -25.70
C PRO A 104 -16.75 -1.57 -25.87
N GLN A 105 -17.10 -0.99 -27.02
CA GLN A 105 -18.49 -0.66 -27.38
C GLN A 105 -19.37 -1.91 -27.40
#